data_AF-A0AAW1HME7-F1
#
_entry.id   AF-A0AAW1HME7-F1
#
_cell.length_a   1.000
_cell.length_b   1.000
_cell.length_c   1.000
_cell.angle_alpha   90.00
_cell.angle_beta   90.00
_cell.angle_gamma   90.00
#
_symmetry.space_group_name_H-M   'P 1'
#
loop_
_entity.id
_entity.type
_entity.pdbx_description
1 polymer ?
#
loop_
_entity_poly.entity_id
_entity_poly.type
_entity_poly.pdbx_seq_one_letter_code
_entity_poly.pdbx_strand_id
1 'polypeptide(L)'
;MLWFIRGILIGILCSLLAANRIGIRARWDASLDLSLGRRLMLDSGGLKRVGLLLCCALWNRLNTMLRTISPMHDGGRGYDIIMTTSLSSDVPVGYFSWSEYDIMAPVQPKTESALAAAFISNCGARNFRLQALEGLEKSGITIDSYGGCHRNRDGQVDKVKALTHYRFSLAFENSNEEDYVTEKFFQSLVAGTIPVVVGAPNTEDFAPCPGSVLHIKELQDVASVADKMKYLAANPKAYNQSLRWKYEGPSDKFKALVDMAAVHSSCRLCILLASRIRENEEKILGFEKRPCKCSRGSETIYHVYVRERGRFEMTSLFVRSSNLTMEALEYEVLKKFDDMRHVPIWKSERPESIRGDELKIYKIYPLGLTQRQALYTFTFRGPSEFRSHIEANPCSKFEVIFV
;
A
#
# COMPACT_ATOMS: atom_id res chain seq x y z
N MET A 1 -28.24 22.97 -14.09
CA MET A 1 -28.43 22.57 -15.50
C MET A 1 -27.99 21.12 -15.62
N LEU A 2 -28.96 20.19 -15.73
CA LEU A 2 -28.68 18.76 -15.84
C LEU A 2 -28.02 18.46 -17.19
N TRP A 3 -26.93 17.71 -17.19
CA TRP A 3 -26.47 16.98 -18.36
C TRP A 3 -26.43 15.50 -18.01
N PHE A 4 -27.35 14.75 -18.63
CA PHE A 4 -27.34 13.30 -18.68
C PHE A 4 -26.28 12.84 -19.67
N ILE A 5 -25.35 12.00 -19.25
CA ILE A 5 -24.54 11.19 -20.17
C ILE A 5 -24.94 9.73 -19.93
N ARG A 6 -25.75 9.19 -20.84
CA ARG A 6 -25.95 7.74 -21.00
C ARG A 6 -24.74 7.18 -21.72
N GLY A 7 -23.95 6.35 -21.06
CA GLY A 7 -22.87 5.60 -21.68
C GLY A 7 -22.29 4.58 -20.71
N ILE A 8 -22.35 3.29 -21.09
CA ILE A 8 -21.72 2.18 -20.37
C ILE A 8 -20.26 2.13 -20.84
N LEU A 9 -19.29 2.35 -19.94
CA LEU A 9 -17.87 2.15 -20.20
C LEU A 9 -17.32 1.14 -19.19
N ILE A 10 -17.00 -0.05 -19.69
CA ILE A 10 -16.39 -1.16 -18.95
C ILE A 10 -14.88 -1.15 -19.27
N GLY A 11 -14.03 -1.09 -18.24
CA GLY A 11 -12.60 -1.41 -18.34
C GLY A 11 -11.67 -0.34 -18.94
N ILE A 12 -11.58 0.85 -18.33
CA ILE A 12 -10.60 1.89 -18.70
C ILE A 12 -9.77 2.29 -17.47
N LEU A 13 -8.44 2.19 -17.57
CA LEU A 13 -7.51 2.93 -16.69
C LEU A 13 -7.58 4.41 -17.07
N CYS A 14 -7.95 5.28 -16.13
CA CYS A 14 -7.92 6.73 -16.32
C CYS A 14 -6.79 7.33 -15.49
N SER A 15 -5.85 8.01 -16.15
CA SER A 15 -4.99 8.99 -15.47
C SER A 15 -5.77 10.31 -15.38
N LEU A 16 -6.01 10.78 -14.16
CA LEU A 16 -6.70 12.06 -13.92
C LEU A 16 -5.68 13.15 -13.59
N LEU A 17 -5.86 14.29 -14.26
CA LEU A 17 -5.10 15.51 -13.98
C LEU A 17 -5.98 16.46 -13.17
N ALA A 18 -5.48 16.85 -12.00
CA ALA A 18 -6.11 17.86 -11.16
C ALA A 18 -5.13 19.01 -10.91
N ALA A 19 -5.62 20.25 -11.09
CA ALA A 19 -4.90 21.47 -10.77
C ALA A 19 -5.74 22.34 -9.82
N ASN A 20 -5.09 22.98 -8.84
CA ASN A 20 -5.74 23.95 -7.94
C ASN A 20 -5.46 25.40 -8.39
N ARG A 21 -6.16 26.37 -7.79
CA ARG A 21 -6.03 27.81 -8.09
C ARG A 21 -4.62 28.40 -7.84
N ILE A 22 -3.75 27.67 -7.14
CA ILE A 22 -2.39 28.09 -6.78
C ILE A 22 -1.35 27.43 -7.71
N GLY A 23 -1.80 26.70 -8.74
CA GLY A 23 -0.93 26.11 -9.78
C GLY A 23 -0.34 24.74 -9.43
N ILE A 24 -0.70 24.15 -8.27
CA ILE A 24 -0.24 22.80 -7.90
C ILE A 24 -0.93 21.79 -8.82
N ARG A 25 -0.12 20.97 -9.50
CA ARG A 25 -0.59 19.89 -10.39
C ARG A 25 -0.31 18.53 -9.76
N ALA A 26 -1.37 17.72 -9.68
CA ALA A 26 -1.28 16.34 -9.24
C ALA A 26 -1.66 15.40 -10.39
N ARG A 27 -0.87 14.34 -10.53
CA ARG A 27 -1.20 13.22 -11.42
C ARG A 27 -1.70 12.06 -10.58
N TRP A 28 -2.87 11.55 -10.91
CA TRP A 28 -3.48 10.39 -10.27
C TRP A 28 -3.55 9.22 -11.24
N ASP A 29 -2.83 8.13 -10.94
CA ASP A 29 -2.92 6.87 -11.69
C ASP A 29 -3.54 5.79 -10.80
N ALA A 30 -4.80 5.43 -11.06
CA ALA A 30 -5.47 4.30 -10.40
C ALA A 30 -6.26 3.46 -11.42
N SER A 31 -6.21 2.14 -11.29
CA SER A 31 -7.10 1.22 -12.01
C SER A 31 -8.42 1.15 -11.25
N LEU A 32 -9.40 1.90 -11.72
CA LEU A 32 -10.77 1.78 -11.26
C LEU A 32 -11.40 0.54 -11.89
N ASP A 33 -11.46 -0.57 -11.13
CA ASP A 33 -12.38 -1.66 -11.46
C ASP A 33 -13.72 -1.33 -10.79
N LEU A 34 -14.55 -0.55 -11.48
CA LEU A 34 -15.89 -0.15 -11.02
C LEU A 34 -16.83 -1.36 -11.12
N SER A 35 -16.93 -2.14 -10.04
CA SER A 35 -18.03 -3.09 -9.86
C SER A 35 -19.31 -2.30 -9.53
N LEU A 36 -20.40 -2.58 -10.27
CA LEU A 36 -21.69 -1.90 -10.13
C LEU A 36 -22.26 -2.07 -8.71
N GLY A 37 -22.14 -1.03 -7.88
CA GLY A 37 -22.77 -0.91 -6.57
C GLY A 37 -23.19 0.53 -6.29
N ARG A 38 -24.47 0.83 -6.53
CA ARG A 38 -25.26 2.03 -6.19
C ARG A 38 -24.54 3.28 -5.60
N ARG A 39 -24.56 4.37 -6.39
CA ARG A 39 -24.49 5.81 -6.03
C ARG A 39 -23.27 6.26 -5.19
N LEU A 40 -22.27 6.83 -5.86
CA LEU A 40 -21.39 7.85 -5.27
C LEU A 40 -22.10 9.22 -5.36
N MET A 41 -22.74 9.65 -4.28
CA MET A 41 -23.06 11.06 -4.08
C MET A 41 -21.83 11.73 -3.48
N LEU A 42 -21.10 12.50 -4.28
CA LEU A 42 -20.27 13.58 -3.75
C LEU A 42 -21.23 14.70 -3.32
N ASP A 43 -21.64 14.67 -2.05
CA ASP A 43 -22.30 15.82 -1.43
C ASP A 43 -21.30 16.98 -1.40
N SER A 44 -21.55 17.97 -2.27
CA SER A 44 -20.73 19.15 -2.46
C SER A 44 -21.12 20.30 -1.50
N GLY A 45 -21.78 19.97 -0.38
CA GLY A 45 -22.18 20.94 0.65
C GLY A 45 -21.03 21.63 1.40
N GLY A 46 -19.85 21.03 1.49
CA GLY A 46 -18.72 21.54 2.29
C GLY A 46 -17.58 22.20 1.52
N LEU A 47 -17.49 22.03 0.19
CA LEU A 47 -16.29 22.34 -0.61
C LEU A 47 -16.38 23.64 -1.43
N LYS A 48 -17.11 24.66 -0.94
CA LYS A 48 -17.30 25.93 -1.67
C LYS A 48 -16.03 26.79 -1.89
N ARG A 49 -14.83 26.33 -1.49
CA ARG A 49 -13.56 27.08 -1.69
C ARG A 49 -12.47 26.38 -2.50
N VAL A 50 -12.65 25.12 -2.90
CA VAL A 50 -11.64 24.39 -3.69
C VAL A 50 -12.24 24.07 -5.06
N GLY A 51 -11.99 24.95 -6.03
CA GLY A 51 -12.30 24.65 -7.43
C GLY A 51 -11.29 23.63 -7.96
N LEU A 52 -11.68 22.36 -8.01
CA LEU A 52 -10.91 21.29 -8.66
C LEU A 52 -11.34 21.23 -10.13
N LEU A 53 -10.43 21.52 -11.06
CA LEU A 53 -10.63 21.23 -12.49
C LEU A 53 -10.16 19.79 -12.75
N LEU A 54 -11.11 18.90 -13.03
CA LEU A 54 -10.86 17.51 -13.44
C LEU A 54 -10.76 17.47 -14.96
N CYS A 55 -9.57 17.24 -15.50
CA CYS A 55 -9.41 16.93 -16.93
C CYS A 55 -9.36 15.41 -17.11
N CYS A 56 -10.41 14.85 -17.72
CA CYS A 56 -10.41 13.49 -18.23
C CYS A 56 -9.80 13.50 -19.63
N ALA A 57 -8.56 13.01 -19.79
CA ALA A 57 -8.02 12.73 -21.11
C ALA A 57 -8.39 11.29 -21.52
N LEU A 58 -9.06 11.14 -22.67
CA LEU A 58 -9.34 9.84 -23.29
C LEU A 58 -8.04 9.28 -23.88
N TRP A 59 -7.61 8.09 -23.46
CA TRP A 59 -6.52 7.37 -24.13
C TRP A 59 -6.85 5.91 -24.41
N ASN A 60 -6.64 5.51 -25.66
CA ASN A 60 -6.85 4.17 -26.19
C ASN A 60 -5.59 3.30 -26.05
N ARG A 61 -5.80 2.05 -25.65
CA ARG A 61 -4.93 0.85 -25.79
C ARG A 61 -3.47 1.11 -26.16
N LEU A 62 -2.56 1.07 -25.19
CA LEU A 62 -1.27 0.36 -25.21
C LEU A 62 -0.38 0.85 -24.06
N ASN A 63 0.31 -0.11 -23.46
CA ASN A 63 1.42 0.01 -22.51
C ASN A 63 1.07 0.28 -21.04
N THR A 64 1.34 -0.75 -20.24
CA THR A 64 2.35 -0.78 -19.15
C THR A 64 2.70 0.59 -18.56
N MET A 65 2.73 0.70 -17.23
CA MET A 65 3.38 1.80 -16.49
C MET A 65 4.83 1.99 -16.97
N LEU A 66 4.99 2.62 -18.13
CA LEU A 66 6.24 3.05 -18.67
C LEU A 66 6.58 4.30 -17.88
N ARG A 67 7.82 4.34 -17.40
CA ARG A 67 8.60 5.49 -16.91
C ARG A 67 8.64 6.70 -17.87
N THR A 68 7.61 6.89 -18.69
CA THR A 68 7.44 7.92 -19.69
C THR A 68 5.96 8.26 -19.82
N ILE A 69 5.35 8.80 -18.76
CA ILE A 69 4.49 9.96 -19.06
C ILE A 69 5.43 11.08 -19.43
N SER A 70 5.54 11.20 -20.75
CA SER A 70 6.31 12.15 -21.48
C SER A 70 6.14 13.55 -20.87
N PRO A 71 7.23 14.31 -20.65
CA PRO A 71 7.19 15.76 -20.42
C PRO A 71 6.32 16.49 -21.46
N MET A 72 6.06 15.86 -22.62
CA MET A 72 5.32 16.43 -23.74
C MET A 72 3.83 16.70 -23.47
N HIS A 73 3.18 16.07 -22.48
CA HIS A 73 1.75 16.36 -22.21
C HIS A 73 1.48 17.60 -21.37
N ASP A 74 2.51 18.19 -20.76
CA ASP A 74 2.40 19.43 -19.97
C ASP A 74 3.40 20.50 -20.43
N GLY A 75 3.84 20.43 -21.69
CA GLY A 75 4.80 21.39 -22.25
C GLY A 75 6.11 21.47 -21.45
N GLY A 76 6.58 20.34 -20.88
CA GLY A 76 7.83 20.28 -20.14
C GLY A 76 7.79 20.75 -18.68
N ARG A 77 6.60 21.03 -18.12
CA ARG A 77 6.48 21.69 -16.82
C ARG A 77 6.45 20.78 -15.59
N GLY A 78 6.59 19.46 -15.73
CA GLY A 78 6.67 18.50 -14.62
C GLY A 78 5.42 18.42 -13.72
N TYR A 79 5.43 17.48 -12.77
CA TYR A 79 4.38 17.34 -11.74
C TYR A 79 4.95 17.70 -10.37
N ASP A 80 4.16 18.40 -9.54
CA ASP A 80 4.57 18.80 -8.19
C ASP A 80 4.37 17.67 -7.17
N ILE A 81 3.42 16.78 -7.43
CA ILE A 81 3.05 15.64 -6.58
C ILE A 81 2.73 14.42 -7.45
N ILE A 82 3.35 13.29 -7.11
CA ILE A 82 3.21 12.00 -7.77
C ILE A 82 2.34 11.08 -6.91
N MET A 83 1.28 10.53 -7.51
CA MET A 83 0.40 9.54 -6.87
C MET A 83 0.26 8.29 -7.75
N THR A 84 0.99 7.23 -7.41
CA THR A 84 0.98 5.95 -8.15
C THR A 84 0.99 4.77 -7.16
N THR A 85 1.01 3.53 -7.66
CA THR A 85 1.16 2.34 -6.81
C THR A 85 2.51 2.28 -6.09
N SER A 86 3.53 3.00 -6.57
CA SER A 86 4.84 3.02 -5.93
C SER A 86 4.76 3.61 -4.53
N LEU A 87 5.26 2.86 -3.55
CA LEU A 87 5.45 3.30 -2.17
C LEU A 87 6.51 4.42 -2.05
N SER A 88 7.26 4.67 -3.13
CA SER A 88 8.17 5.80 -3.28
C SER A 88 7.50 7.07 -3.82
N SER A 89 6.21 7.01 -4.22
CA SER A 89 5.44 8.19 -4.60
C SER A 89 5.21 9.12 -3.41
N ASP A 90 4.94 10.40 -3.68
CA ASP A 90 4.55 11.36 -2.63
C ASP A 90 3.31 10.88 -1.86
N VAL A 91 2.32 10.34 -2.58
CA VAL A 91 1.14 9.70 -1.98
C VAL A 91 0.86 8.38 -2.70
N PRO A 92 1.28 7.24 -2.12
CA PRO A 92 1.05 5.93 -2.73
C PRO A 92 -0.44 5.58 -2.84
N VAL A 93 -0.87 4.96 -3.92
CA VAL A 93 -2.24 4.51 -4.18
C VAL A 93 -2.18 3.02 -4.53
N GLY A 94 -2.17 2.17 -3.49
CA GLY A 94 -2.10 0.71 -3.65
C GLY A 94 -3.48 0.06 -3.75
N TYR A 95 -3.49 -1.22 -4.17
CA TYR A 95 -4.72 -2.05 -4.27
C TYR A 95 -4.96 -2.87 -3.00
N PHE A 96 -4.77 -2.25 -1.84
CA PHE A 96 -4.96 -2.91 -0.56
C PHE A 96 -5.77 -2.02 0.36
N SER A 97 -6.74 -2.62 1.03
CA SER A 97 -7.54 -1.99 2.08
C SER A 97 -8.30 -3.06 2.85
N TRP A 98 -8.44 -2.88 4.16
CA TRP A 98 -9.31 -3.71 4.99
C TRP A 98 -10.80 -3.55 4.64
N SER A 99 -11.18 -2.38 4.10
CA SER A 99 -12.57 -2.09 3.73
C SER A 99 -12.95 -2.60 2.34
N GLU A 100 -11.98 -2.74 1.43
CA GLU A 100 -12.22 -3.24 0.06
C GLU A 100 -12.02 -4.76 -0.04
N TYR A 101 -11.11 -5.32 0.74
CA TYR A 101 -10.73 -6.73 0.69
C TYR A 101 -10.95 -7.38 2.06
N ASP A 102 -11.82 -8.39 2.11
CA ASP A 102 -11.96 -9.25 3.28
C ASP A 102 -10.76 -10.24 3.36
N ILE A 103 -9.58 -9.69 3.63
CA ILE A 103 -8.30 -10.42 3.65
C ILE A 103 -8.31 -11.49 4.76
N MET A 104 -9.14 -11.34 5.79
CA MET A 104 -9.29 -12.31 6.88
C MET A 104 -10.47 -13.26 6.68
N ALA A 105 -11.11 -13.27 5.50
CA ALA A 105 -12.17 -14.21 5.17
C ALA A 105 -11.75 -15.66 5.46
N PRO A 106 -12.64 -16.51 6.02
CA PRO A 106 -12.35 -17.89 6.35
C PRO A 106 -11.91 -18.72 5.13
N VAL A 107 -10.88 -19.56 5.33
CA VAL A 107 -10.38 -20.46 4.29
C VAL A 107 -11.41 -21.55 4.00
N GLN A 108 -11.80 -21.70 2.74
CA GLN A 108 -12.69 -22.76 2.28
C GLN A 108 -11.93 -24.04 1.91
N PRO A 109 -12.57 -25.22 1.96
CA PRO A 109 -12.00 -26.46 1.45
C PRO A 109 -11.61 -26.34 -0.03
N LYS A 110 -10.40 -26.81 -0.37
CA LYS A 110 -9.88 -26.80 -1.74
C LYS A 110 -10.39 -28.02 -2.50
N THR A 111 -11.45 -27.85 -3.28
CA THR A 111 -12.19 -28.94 -3.93
C THR A 111 -11.81 -29.15 -5.40
N GLU A 112 -11.18 -28.18 -6.05
CA GLU A 112 -10.82 -28.30 -7.46
C GLU A 112 -9.65 -29.29 -7.65
N SER A 113 -9.73 -30.05 -8.75
CA SER A 113 -8.71 -31.04 -9.10
C SER A 113 -7.47 -30.39 -9.71
N ALA A 114 -7.65 -29.30 -10.47
CA ALA A 114 -6.55 -28.47 -10.93
C ALA A 114 -5.87 -27.77 -9.74
N LEU A 115 -4.55 -27.72 -9.75
CA LEU A 115 -3.78 -27.14 -8.65
C LEU A 115 -3.96 -25.63 -8.56
N ALA A 116 -4.02 -24.96 -9.72
CA ALA A 116 -4.07 -23.51 -9.81
C ALA A 116 -5.20 -23.03 -10.74
N ALA A 117 -5.61 -21.78 -10.55
CA ALA A 117 -6.47 -21.08 -11.49
C ALA A 117 -5.85 -19.75 -11.96
N ALA A 118 -6.13 -19.40 -13.22
CA ALA A 118 -5.66 -18.18 -13.87
C ALA A 118 -6.84 -17.36 -14.42
N PHE A 119 -6.81 -16.04 -14.18
CA PHE A 119 -7.80 -15.08 -14.68
C PHE A 119 -7.08 -13.99 -15.48
N ILE A 120 -6.40 -14.38 -16.56
CA ILE A 120 -5.58 -13.49 -17.39
C ILE A 120 -6.28 -13.23 -18.72
N SER A 121 -6.66 -11.99 -19.00
CA SER A 121 -7.34 -11.61 -20.25
C SER A 121 -6.53 -10.69 -21.16
N ASN A 122 -5.45 -10.09 -20.66
CA ASN A 122 -4.56 -9.25 -21.47
C ASN A 122 -3.36 -10.07 -21.97
N CYS A 123 -3.44 -10.67 -23.15
CA CYS A 123 -2.34 -11.54 -23.60
C CYS A 123 -1.11 -10.76 -24.12
N GLY A 124 -1.22 -9.42 -24.26
CA GLY A 124 -0.17 -8.55 -24.79
C GLY A 124 0.69 -7.85 -23.73
N ALA A 125 0.70 -8.34 -22.49
CA ALA A 125 1.58 -7.79 -21.46
C ALA A 125 3.05 -7.98 -21.85
N ARG A 126 3.85 -6.91 -21.72
CA ARG A 126 5.28 -6.92 -22.05
C ARG A 126 6.12 -7.42 -20.87
N ASN A 127 5.83 -8.63 -20.40
CA ASN A 127 6.62 -9.36 -19.41
C ASN A 127 6.59 -10.87 -19.73
N PHE A 128 7.18 -11.69 -18.85
CA PHE A 128 7.35 -13.12 -19.09
C PHE A 128 6.19 -13.98 -18.54
N ARG A 129 5.03 -13.38 -18.22
CA ARG A 129 3.98 -14.07 -17.46
C ARG A 129 3.31 -15.23 -18.20
N LEU A 130 3.16 -15.14 -19.53
CA LEU A 130 2.57 -16.22 -20.31
C LEU A 130 3.57 -17.36 -20.48
N GLN A 131 4.85 -17.04 -20.68
CA GLN A 131 5.93 -18.03 -20.70
C GLN A 131 6.06 -18.74 -19.35
N ALA A 132 5.87 -18.03 -18.23
CA ALA A 132 5.82 -18.64 -16.90
C ALA A 132 4.62 -19.58 -16.74
N LEU A 133 3.43 -19.18 -17.21
CA LEU A 133 2.24 -20.04 -17.20
C LEU A 133 2.50 -21.33 -17.99
N GLU A 134 2.96 -21.21 -19.24
CA GLU A 134 3.32 -22.37 -20.07
C GLU A 134 4.40 -23.24 -19.42
N GLY A 135 5.39 -22.62 -18.77
CA GLY A 135 6.45 -23.33 -18.08
C GLY A 135 5.93 -24.11 -16.87
N LEU A 136 4.95 -23.58 -16.13
CA LEU A 136 4.27 -24.29 -15.05
C LEU A 136 3.47 -25.49 -15.60
N GLU A 137 2.74 -25.30 -16.70
CA GLU A 137 2.01 -26.39 -17.39
C GLU A 137 2.98 -27.50 -17.85
N LYS A 138 4.08 -27.13 -18.52
CA LYS A 138 5.15 -28.06 -18.95
C LYS A 138 5.81 -28.77 -17.76
N SER A 139 5.85 -28.13 -16.60
CA SER A 139 6.36 -28.71 -15.36
C SER A 139 5.32 -29.61 -14.66
N GLY A 140 4.16 -29.86 -15.27
CA GLY A 140 3.13 -30.76 -14.74
C GLY A 140 2.19 -30.13 -13.72
N ILE A 141 2.07 -28.80 -13.69
CA ILE A 141 1.05 -28.11 -12.90
C ILE A 141 -0.24 -28.02 -13.73
N THR A 142 -1.34 -28.54 -13.18
CA THR A 142 -2.67 -28.39 -13.77
C THR A 142 -3.23 -27.00 -13.45
N ILE A 143 -3.59 -26.26 -14.50
CA ILE A 143 -4.03 -24.86 -14.40
C ILE A 143 -5.36 -24.69 -15.13
N ASP A 144 -6.39 -24.25 -14.42
CA ASP A 144 -7.66 -23.83 -15.02
C ASP A 144 -7.61 -22.34 -15.36
N SER A 145 -7.61 -22.01 -16.65
CA SER A 145 -7.56 -20.65 -17.16
C SER A 145 -8.95 -20.21 -17.62
N TYR A 146 -9.54 -19.29 -16.85
CA TYR A 146 -10.86 -18.69 -17.12
C TYR A 146 -10.77 -17.40 -17.94
N GLY A 147 -9.60 -16.77 -17.97
CA GLY A 147 -9.37 -15.51 -18.68
C GLY A 147 -9.32 -15.67 -20.21
N GLY A 148 -9.15 -14.56 -20.92
CA GLY A 148 -9.01 -14.56 -22.38
C GLY A 148 -7.74 -15.26 -22.91
N CYS A 149 -6.72 -15.45 -22.06
CA CYS A 149 -5.48 -16.14 -22.41
C CYS A 149 -5.48 -17.58 -21.87
N HIS A 150 -4.95 -18.54 -22.63
CA HIS A 150 -4.90 -19.97 -22.28
C HIS A 150 -6.26 -20.60 -21.94
N ARG A 151 -7.36 -19.94 -22.29
CA ARG A 151 -8.76 -20.25 -21.95
C ARG A 151 -9.14 -21.71 -22.14
N ASN A 152 -8.84 -22.55 -21.16
CA ASN A 152 -9.06 -24.00 -21.18
C ASN A 152 -10.22 -24.41 -20.25
N ARG A 153 -10.77 -23.43 -19.51
CA ARG A 153 -11.92 -23.59 -18.62
C ARG A 153 -12.95 -22.52 -18.95
N ASP A 154 -14.13 -22.97 -19.35
CA ASP A 154 -15.26 -22.08 -19.62
C ASP A 154 -16.11 -21.82 -18.37
N GLY A 155 -16.86 -20.72 -18.41
CA GLY A 155 -17.81 -20.33 -17.37
C GLY A 155 -17.68 -18.86 -17.00
N GLN A 156 -18.82 -18.17 -16.88
CA GLN A 156 -18.88 -16.87 -16.21
C GLN A 156 -18.94 -17.13 -14.70
N VAL A 157 -17.78 -17.09 -14.04
CA VAL A 157 -17.66 -17.29 -12.60
C VAL A 157 -17.30 -15.99 -11.92
N ASP A 158 -17.76 -15.82 -10.68
CA ASP A 158 -17.18 -14.83 -9.78
C ASP A 158 -15.74 -15.25 -9.44
N LYS A 159 -14.78 -14.39 -9.77
CA LYS A 159 -13.35 -14.71 -9.68
C LYS A 159 -12.94 -15.11 -8.26
N VAL A 160 -13.29 -14.30 -7.27
CA VAL A 160 -12.86 -14.53 -5.88
C VAL A 160 -13.50 -15.81 -5.35
N LYS A 161 -14.80 -16.00 -5.60
CA LYS A 161 -15.52 -17.21 -5.22
C LYS A 161 -14.93 -18.46 -5.85
N ALA A 162 -14.63 -18.44 -7.15
CA ALA A 162 -13.98 -19.56 -7.81
C ALA A 162 -12.60 -19.88 -7.19
N LEU A 163 -11.78 -18.85 -6.95
CA LEU A 163 -10.46 -19.00 -6.33
C LEU A 163 -10.49 -19.63 -4.93
N THR A 164 -11.61 -19.55 -4.20
CA THR A 164 -11.73 -20.16 -2.86
C THR A 164 -11.53 -21.68 -2.89
N HIS A 165 -11.81 -22.32 -4.02
CA HIS A 165 -11.71 -23.78 -4.19
C HIS A 165 -10.36 -24.26 -4.74
N TYR A 166 -9.48 -23.35 -5.16
CA TYR A 166 -8.13 -23.68 -5.67
C TYR A 166 -7.06 -23.53 -4.59
N ARG A 167 -6.02 -24.37 -4.67
CA ARG A 167 -4.86 -24.30 -3.77
C ARG A 167 -3.97 -23.09 -4.08
N PHE A 168 -3.83 -22.77 -5.37
CA PHE A 168 -3.01 -21.68 -5.87
C PHE A 168 -3.81 -20.76 -6.80
N SER A 169 -3.45 -19.47 -6.79
CA SER A 169 -3.98 -18.46 -7.72
C SER A 169 -2.84 -17.84 -8.49
N LEU A 170 -2.90 -17.84 -9.82
CA LEU A 170 -1.90 -17.18 -10.65
C LEU A 170 -2.16 -15.66 -10.66
N ALA A 171 -1.53 -14.96 -9.73
CA ALA A 171 -1.61 -13.52 -9.56
C ALA A 171 -0.56 -12.80 -10.43
N PHE A 172 -0.66 -12.99 -11.75
CA PHE A 172 0.33 -12.50 -12.70
C PHE A 172 0.02 -11.08 -13.18
N GLU A 173 0.93 -10.16 -12.88
CA GLU A 173 0.80 -8.75 -13.21
C GLU A 173 1.12 -8.44 -14.67
N ASN A 174 0.67 -7.26 -15.12
CA ASN A 174 0.90 -6.80 -16.49
C ASN A 174 2.32 -6.22 -16.70
N SER A 175 3.03 -5.90 -15.62
CA SER A 175 4.40 -5.37 -15.60
C SER A 175 5.13 -5.86 -14.37
N ASN A 176 6.45 -5.72 -14.38
CA ASN A 176 7.33 -6.11 -13.27
C ASN A 176 7.88 -4.85 -12.58
N GLU A 177 7.07 -3.80 -12.47
CA GLU A 177 7.47 -2.54 -11.85
C GLU A 177 7.48 -2.68 -10.32
N GLU A 178 8.39 -1.97 -9.67
CA GLU A 178 8.49 -1.95 -8.21
C GLU A 178 7.16 -1.50 -7.57
N ASP A 179 6.70 -2.22 -6.53
CA ASP A 179 5.39 -2.04 -5.88
C ASP A 179 4.13 -2.20 -6.73
N TYR A 180 4.26 -2.63 -7.98
CA TYR A 180 3.09 -2.91 -8.79
C TYR A 180 2.46 -4.24 -8.37
N VAL A 181 1.75 -4.21 -7.24
CA VAL A 181 1.00 -5.32 -6.64
C VAL A 181 -0.47 -4.92 -6.59
N THR A 182 -1.30 -5.64 -7.34
CA THR A 182 -2.68 -5.22 -7.64
C THR A 182 -3.75 -6.11 -6.99
N GLU A 183 -5.00 -5.93 -7.40
CA GLU A 183 -6.14 -6.74 -6.96
C GLU A 183 -5.89 -8.24 -7.15
N LYS A 184 -5.08 -8.65 -8.14
CA LYS A 184 -4.77 -10.07 -8.39
C LYS A 184 -4.13 -10.73 -7.16
N PHE A 185 -3.22 -10.02 -6.51
CA PHE A 185 -2.55 -10.50 -5.32
C PHE A 185 -3.51 -10.51 -4.13
N PHE A 186 -4.17 -9.40 -3.84
CA PHE A 186 -5.03 -9.27 -2.66
C PHE A 186 -6.30 -10.12 -2.75
N GLN A 187 -6.91 -10.29 -3.93
CA GLN A 187 -8.01 -11.23 -4.13
C GLN A 187 -7.61 -12.69 -3.88
N SER A 188 -6.35 -13.06 -4.14
CA SER A 188 -5.83 -14.38 -3.80
C SER A 188 -5.77 -14.57 -2.28
N LEU A 189 -5.37 -13.53 -1.54
CA LEU A 189 -5.39 -13.55 -0.08
C LEU A 189 -6.81 -13.65 0.46
N VAL A 190 -7.77 -12.87 -0.08
CA VAL A 190 -9.20 -12.95 0.27
C VAL A 190 -9.71 -14.38 0.10
N ALA A 191 -9.46 -14.99 -1.06
CA ALA A 191 -9.89 -16.35 -1.36
C ALA A 191 -9.18 -17.46 -0.54
N GLY A 192 -8.22 -17.10 0.32
CA GLY A 192 -7.49 -18.05 1.16
C GLY A 192 -6.72 -19.05 0.32
N THR A 193 -6.13 -18.59 -0.79
CA THR A 193 -5.30 -19.38 -1.71
C THR A 193 -3.89 -18.78 -1.73
N ILE A 194 -2.88 -19.59 -2.05
CA ILE A 194 -1.49 -19.12 -2.11
C ILE A 194 -1.28 -18.44 -3.47
N PRO A 195 -1.01 -17.11 -3.52
CA PRO A 195 -0.70 -16.45 -4.78
C PRO A 195 0.64 -16.95 -5.33
N VAL A 196 0.64 -17.30 -6.61
CA VAL A 196 1.83 -17.50 -7.45
C VAL A 196 1.97 -16.26 -8.31
N VAL A 197 3.07 -15.54 -8.17
CA VAL A 197 3.22 -14.18 -8.70
C VAL A 197 4.30 -14.13 -9.77
N VAL A 198 3.99 -13.42 -10.85
CA VAL A 198 4.93 -12.80 -11.78
C VAL A 198 4.60 -11.32 -11.76
N GLY A 199 5.52 -10.46 -11.32
CA GLY A 199 5.22 -9.04 -11.12
C GLY A 199 6.36 -8.28 -10.48
N ALA A 200 6.05 -7.44 -9.49
CA ALA A 200 7.02 -6.59 -8.80
C ALA A 200 8.17 -7.42 -8.19
N PRO A 201 9.46 -7.06 -8.41
CA PRO A 201 10.60 -7.79 -7.84
C PRO A 201 10.56 -7.90 -6.31
N ASN A 202 9.90 -6.96 -5.64
CA ASN A 202 9.74 -6.86 -4.20
C ASN A 202 8.35 -7.32 -3.70
N THR A 203 7.63 -8.16 -4.45
CA THR A 203 6.30 -8.68 -4.06
C THR A 203 6.27 -9.28 -2.65
N GLU A 204 7.37 -9.88 -2.19
CA GLU A 204 7.48 -10.47 -0.85
C GLU A 204 7.29 -9.44 0.30
N ASP A 205 7.47 -8.14 0.02
CA ASP A 205 7.15 -7.07 0.98
C ASP A 205 5.65 -6.96 1.26
N PHE A 206 4.82 -7.38 0.32
CA PHE A 206 3.36 -7.37 0.38
C PHE A 206 2.79 -8.69 0.95
N ALA A 207 3.64 -9.66 1.28
CA ALA A 207 3.19 -10.94 1.81
C ALA A 207 2.73 -10.83 3.29
N PRO A 208 1.60 -11.45 3.67
CA PRO A 208 1.12 -11.42 5.05
C PRO A 208 2.08 -12.11 6.03
N CYS A 209 2.73 -13.19 5.62
CA CYS A 209 3.81 -13.84 6.37
C CYS A 209 4.83 -14.52 5.43
N PRO A 210 6.04 -14.87 5.91
CA PRO A 210 6.98 -15.67 5.15
C PRO A 210 6.35 -16.99 4.67
N GLY A 211 6.57 -17.35 3.41
CA GLY A 211 6.04 -18.58 2.81
C GLY A 211 4.56 -18.56 2.43
N SER A 212 3.86 -17.42 2.56
CA SER A 212 2.46 -17.26 2.12
C SER A 212 2.29 -16.93 0.63
N VAL A 213 3.40 -16.73 -0.10
CA VAL A 213 3.45 -16.34 -1.52
C VAL A 213 4.52 -17.18 -2.22
N LEU A 214 4.27 -17.56 -3.47
CA LEU A 214 5.28 -18.10 -4.37
C LEU A 214 5.60 -17.07 -5.45
N HIS A 215 6.86 -16.70 -5.62
CA HIS A 215 7.26 -15.65 -6.56
C HIS A 215 8.17 -16.24 -7.64
N ILE A 216 7.77 -16.11 -8.90
CA ILE A 216 8.58 -16.40 -10.08
C ILE A 216 9.20 -15.07 -10.50
N LYS A 217 10.45 -14.81 -10.09
CA LYS A 217 11.16 -13.55 -10.38
C LYS A 217 11.65 -13.53 -11.82
N GLU A 218 11.99 -14.71 -12.33
CA GLU A 218 12.50 -14.93 -13.67
C GLU A 218 12.14 -16.34 -14.16
N LEU A 219 12.31 -16.61 -15.46
CA LEU A 219 11.85 -17.86 -16.06
C LEU A 219 12.56 -19.11 -15.52
N GLN A 220 13.81 -18.99 -15.06
CA GLN A 220 14.50 -20.12 -14.43
C GLN A 220 13.88 -20.55 -13.09
N ASP A 221 13.10 -19.69 -12.44
CA ASP A 221 12.43 -20.03 -11.17
C ASP A 221 11.22 -20.95 -11.37
N VAL A 222 10.71 -21.09 -12.60
CA VAL A 222 9.45 -21.80 -12.86
C VAL A 222 9.50 -23.25 -12.39
N ALA A 223 10.61 -23.94 -12.63
CA ALA A 223 10.76 -25.34 -12.22
C ALA A 223 10.76 -25.48 -10.69
N SER A 224 11.52 -24.64 -9.98
CA SER A 224 11.60 -24.69 -8.52
C SER A 224 10.27 -24.29 -7.86
N VAL A 225 9.56 -23.31 -8.44
CA VAL A 225 8.21 -22.92 -7.99
C VAL A 225 7.20 -24.03 -8.25
N ALA A 226 7.24 -24.69 -9.42
CA ALA A 226 6.39 -25.83 -9.71
C ALA A 226 6.61 -26.98 -8.71
N ASP A 227 7.86 -27.30 -8.40
CA ASP A 227 8.17 -28.33 -7.40
C ASP A 227 7.68 -27.94 -6.00
N LYS A 228 7.78 -26.65 -5.65
CA LYS A 228 7.19 -26.14 -4.40
C LYS A 228 5.67 -26.25 -4.39
N MET A 229 4.99 -25.95 -5.49
CA MET A 229 3.54 -26.11 -5.63
C MET A 229 3.11 -27.56 -5.44
N LYS A 230 3.80 -28.51 -6.07
CA LYS A 230 3.55 -29.95 -5.90
C LYS A 230 3.78 -30.41 -4.46
N TYR A 231 4.89 -29.98 -3.86
CA TYR A 231 5.20 -30.29 -2.46
C TYR A 231 4.10 -29.81 -1.51
N LEU A 232 3.67 -28.55 -1.65
CA LEU A 232 2.60 -27.98 -0.83
C LEU A 232 1.26 -28.67 -1.09
N ALA A 233 0.93 -29.00 -2.34
CA ALA A 233 -0.29 -29.73 -2.68
C ALA A 233 -0.33 -31.15 -2.08
N ALA A 234 0.82 -31.83 -2.01
CA ALA A 234 0.95 -33.17 -1.43
C ALA A 234 1.10 -33.17 0.10
N ASN A 235 1.38 -32.01 0.72
CA ASN A 235 1.63 -31.90 2.16
C ASN A 235 0.67 -30.88 2.83
N PRO A 236 -0.49 -31.35 3.33
CA PRO A 236 -1.49 -30.48 3.95
C PRO A 236 -0.95 -29.65 5.13
N LYS A 237 -0.02 -30.20 5.92
CA LYS A 237 0.60 -29.48 7.04
C LYS A 237 1.43 -28.29 6.54
N ALA A 238 2.24 -28.49 5.51
CA ALA A 238 3.03 -27.42 4.91
C ALA A 238 2.15 -26.36 4.23
N TYR A 239 1.09 -26.79 3.52
CA TYR A 239 0.12 -25.87 2.91
C TYR A 239 -0.60 -25.02 3.97
N ASN A 240 -1.08 -25.65 5.04
CA ASN A 240 -1.76 -24.95 6.13
C ASN A 240 -0.83 -23.98 6.86
N GLN A 241 0.47 -24.29 6.95
CA GLN A 241 1.46 -23.37 7.51
C GLN A 241 1.59 -22.09 6.67
N SER A 242 1.49 -22.16 5.33
CA SER A 242 1.47 -20.98 4.45
C SER A 242 0.22 -20.11 4.61
N LEU A 243 -0.88 -20.66 5.13
CA LEU A 243 -2.14 -19.95 5.38
C LEU A 243 -2.41 -19.68 6.87
N ARG A 244 -1.47 -20.02 7.76
CA ARG A 244 -1.64 -19.91 9.22
C ARG A 244 -1.98 -18.49 9.68
N TRP A 245 -1.47 -17.49 8.97
CA TRP A 245 -1.77 -16.07 9.18
C TRP A 245 -3.27 -15.73 9.11
N LYS A 246 -4.10 -16.54 8.44
CA LYS A 246 -5.57 -16.39 8.43
C LYS A 246 -6.22 -16.61 9.79
N TYR A 247 -5.55 -17.33 10.69
CA TYR A 247 -6.05 -17.67 12.01
C TYR A 247 -5.35 -16.86 13.11
N GLU A 248 -4.04 -16.66 12.97
CA GLU A 248 -3.22 -15.96 13.98
C GLU A 248 -3.08 -14.46 13.71
N GLY A 249 -3.53 -14.00 12.54
CA GLY A 249 -3.29 -12.67 12.04
C GLY A 249 -2.00 -12.56 11.21
N PRO A 250 -1.92 -11.57 10.30
CA PRO A 250 -0.74 -11.33 9.50
C PRO A 250 0.37 -10.66 10.32
N SER A 251 1.58 -10.61 9.74
CA SER A 251 2.71 -9.90 10.36
C SER A 251 2.41 -8.41 10.55
N ASP A 252 3.05 -7.81 11.55
CA ASP A 252 2.94 -6.37 11.82
C ASP A 252 3.41 -5.52 10.62
N LYS A 253 4.39 -6.02 9.86
CA LYS A 253 4.82 -5.41 8.58
C LYS A 253 3.67 -5.31 7.58
N PHE A 254 2.90 -6.39 7.43
CA PHE A 254 1.75 -6.41 6.54
C PHE A 254 0.62 -5.52 7.05
N LYS A 255 0.33 -5.53 8.37
CA LYS A 255 -0.65 -4.60 8.96
C LYS A 255 -0.26 -3.15 8.69
N ALA A 256 0.98 -2.78 8.99
CA ALA A 256 1.54 -1.46 8.73
C ALA A 256 1.48 -1.06 7.25
N LEU A 257 1.55 -2.00 6.31
CA LEU A 257 1.32 -1.71 4.90
C LEU A 257 -0.16 -1.42 4.63
N VAL A 258 -1.06 -2.33 4.99
CA VAL A 258 -2.49 -2.25 4.66
C VAL A 258 -3.19 -1.09 5.36
N ASP A 259 -2.79 -0.77 6.60
CA ASP A 259 -3.35 0.34 7.38
C ASP A 259 -3.09 1.72 6.75
N MET A 260 -2.17 1.83 5.78
CA MET A 260 -2.01 3.06 5.01
C MET A 260 -3.31 3.45 4.29
N ALA A 261 -4.12 2.47 3.90
CA ALA A 261 -5.41 2.68 3.26
C ALA A 261 -6.54 3.00 4.23
N ALA A 262 -6.32 2.90 5.56
CA ALA A 262 -7.31 3.35 6.55
C ALA A 262 -7.59 4.85 6.43
N VAL A 263 -6.66 5.61 5.83
CA VAL A 263 -6.86 7.00 5.43
C VAL A 263 -6.86 7.06 3.90
N HIS A 264 -7.99 7.49 3.34
CA HIS A 264 -8.17 7.61 1.90
C HIS A 264 -7.05 8.46 1.26
N SER A 265 -6.64 8.11 0.03
CA SER A 265 -5.51 8.75 -0.67
C SER A 265 -5.65 10.27 -0.79
N SER A 266 -6.86 10.78 -0.98
CA SER A 266 -7.13 12.23 -1.00
C SER A 266 -6.85 12.90 0.36
N CYS A 267 -7.19 12.26 1.48
CA CYS A 267 -6.88 12.78 2.81
C CYS A 267 -5.36 12.74 3.07
N ARG A 268 -4.67 11.69 2.63
CA ARG A 268 -3.20 11.61 2.71
C ARG A 268 -2.51 12.71 1.89
N LEU A 269 -3.06 13.04 0.72
CA LEU A 269 -2.63 14.20 -0.07
C LEU A 269 -2.82 15.51 0.73
N CYS A 270 -3.98 15.71 1.37
CA CYS A 270 -4.19 16.88 2.21
C CYS A 270 -3.21 16.95 3.38
N ILE A 271 -2.89 15.82 4.02
CA ILE A 271 -1.90 15.74 5.12
C ILE A 271 -0.52 16.14 4.61
N LEU A 272 -0.08 15.62 3.46
CA LEU A 272 1.18 15.98 2.84
C LEU A 272 1.25 17.49 2.55
N LEU A 273 0.22 18.04 1.91
CA LEU A 273 0.14 19.46 1.58
C LEU A 273 0.15 20.33 2.84
N ALA A 274 -0.65 19.98 3.85
CA ALA A 274 -0.68 20.70 5.13
C ALA A 274 0.66 20.67 5.85
N SER A 275 1.36 19.52 5.83
CA SER A 275 2.72 19.39 6.36
C SER A 275 3.70 20.32 5.64
N ARG A 276 3.73 20.31 4.30
CA ARG A 276 4.61 21.17 3.49
C ARG A 276 4.33 22.65 3.72
N ILE A 277 3.06 23.05 3.78
CA ILE A 277 2.65 24.44 4.06
C ILE A 277 3.15 24.86 5.45
N ARG A 278 2.91 24.05 6.49
CA ARG A 278 3.33 24.35 7.85
C ARG A 278 4.86 24.45 7.97
N GLU A 279 5.60 23.56 7.31
CA GLU A 279 7.07 23.63 7.26
C GLU A 279 7.60 24.89 6.56
N ASN A 280 6.88 25.39 5.56
CA ASN A 280 7.23 26.63 4.88
C ASN A 280 6.90 27.86 5.75
N GLU A 281 5.73 27.88 6.39
CA GLU A 281 5.34 28.94 7.32
C GLU A 281 6.32 29.07 8.49
N GLU A 282 6.74 27.94 9.07
CA GLU A 282 7.75 27.90 10.13
C GLU A 282 9.12 28.43 9.68
N LYS A 283 9.42 28.55 8.39
CA LYS A 283 10.67 29.14 7.89
C LYS A 283 10.58 30.66 7.73
N ILE A 284 9.40 31.25 7.76
CA ILE A 284 9.19 32.69 7.57
C ILE A 284 9.71 33.47 8.79
N LEU A 285 10.38 34.60 8.52
CA LEU A 285 10.85 35.53 9.55
C LEU A 285 9.64 36.10 10.32
N GLY A 286 9.68 36.01 11.65
CA GLY A 286 8.58 36.48 12.51
C GLY A 286 7.56 35.40 12.90
N PHE A 287 7.71 34.16 12.42
CA PHE A 287 6.93 33.04 12.96
C PHE A 287 7.34 32.78 14.42
N GLU A 288 6.40 32.90 15.36
CA GLU A 288 6.64 32.62 16.78
C GLU A 288 6.91 31.11 16.98
N LYS A 289 8.18 30.76 17.13
CA LYS A 289 8.59 29.37 17.40
C LYS A 289 8.60 29.12 18.90
N ARG A 290 8.00 28.01 19.32
CA ARG A 290 8.30 27.44 20.63
C ARG A 290 9.78 27.05 20.69
N PRO A 291 10.45 27.20 21.85
CA PRO A 291 11.84 26.79 21.99
C PRO A 291 12.02 25.30 21.68
N CYS A 292 12.84 24.99 20.68
CA CYS A 292 13.12 23.61 20.28
C CYS A 292 14.00 22.83 21.25
N LYS A 293 14.69 23.54 22.15
CA LYS A 293 15.46 22.97 23.24
C LYS A 293 15.54 23.93 24.42
N CYS A 294 15.70 23.40 25.61
CA CYS A 294 15.95 24.14 26.84
C CYS A 294 17.09 23.48 27.60
N SER A 295 18.12 24.25 27.96
CA SER A 295 19.29 23.73 28.69
C SER A 295 19.31 24.29 30.11
N ARG A 296 19.47 23.42 31.10
CA ARG A 296 19.63 23.78 32.51
C ARG A 296 20.82 22.99 33.09
N GLY A 297 21.94 23.67 33.30
CA GLY A 297 23.19 23.01 33.70
C GLY A 297 23.72 22.11 32.59
N SER A 298 24.02 20.85 32.90
CA SER A 298 24.47 19.83 31.94
C SER A 298 23.33 19.11 31.20
N GLU A 299 22.09 19.32 31.61
CA GLU A 299 20.92 18.68 30.99
C GLU A 299 20.30 19.59 29.92
N THR A 300 20.00 19.00 28.76
CA THR A 300 19.24 19.65 27.69
C THR A 300 17.97 18.85 27.43
N ILE A 301 16.83 19.52 27.41
CA ILE A 301 15.54 18.95 27.02
C ILE A 301 15.27 19.37 25.58
N TYR A 302 15.03 18.40 24.71
CA TYR A 302 14.68 18.59 23.31
C TYR A 302 13.17 18.50 23.14
N HIS A 303 12.60 19.45 22.42
CA HIS A 303 11.20 19.42 22.01
C HIS A 303 11.09 18.69 20.68
N VAL A 304 10.32 17.60 20.67
CA VAL A 304 10.08 16.73 19.52
C VAL A 304 8.59 16.71 19.21
N TYR A 305 8.23 16.62 17.95
CA TYR A 305 6.84 16.48 17.51
C TYR A 305 6.61 15.08 16.94
N VAL A 306 5.53 14.43 17.36
CA VAL A 306 5.17 13.09 16.88
C VAL A 306 3.70 13.04 16.52
N ARG A 307 3.37 12.39 15.40
CA ARG A 307 1.99 12.05 15.02
C ARG A 307 1.88 10.60 14.58
N GLU A 308 0.70 10.02 14.75
CA GLU A 308 0.38 8.79 14.03
C GLU A 308 0.34 9.07 12.52
N ARG A 309 0.96 8.19 11.73
CA ARG A 309 0.89 8.23 10.26
C ARG A 309 -0.57 8.28 9.81
N GLY A 310 -0.92 9.26 8.99
CA GLY A 310 -2.30 9.45 8.52
C GLY A 310 -3.13 10.42 9.35
N ARG A 311 -2.54 11.09 10.36
CA ARG A 311 -3.18 12.22 11.06
C ARG A 311 -2.58 13.56 10.66
N PHE A 312 -3.36 14.63 10.81
CA PHE A 312 -2.90 15.99 10.58
C PHE A 312 -2.07 16.51 11.76
N GLU A 313 -2.62 16.38 12.96
CA GLU A 313 -2.07 17.02 14.16
C GLU A 313 -0.86 16.29 14.73
N MET A 314 0.11 17.09 15.17
CA MET A 314 1.34 16.67 15.82
C MET A 314 1.23 16.92 17.32
N THR A 315 1.70 15.96 18.11
CA THR A 315 1.75 16.05 19.56
C THR A 315 3.16 16.39 20.01
N SER A 316 3.28 17.27 21.01
CA SER A 316 4.58 17.63 21.60
C SER A 316 5.06 16.57 22.58
N LEU A 317 6.34 16.22 22.47
CA LEU A 317 7.11 15.38 23.37
C LEU A 317 8.39 16.10 23.80
N PHE A 318 8.86 15.78 25.00
CA PHE A 318 10.08 16.38 25.57
C PHE A 318 11.04 15.27 25.97
N VAL A 319 12.20 15.22 25.32
CA VAL A 319 13.19 14.15 25.52
C VAL A 319 14.46 14.74 26.13
N ARG A 320 15.01 14.11 27.16
CA ARG A 320 16.21 14.59 27.87
C ARG A 320 17.49 14.11 27.20
N SER A 321 18.53 14.94 27.21
CA SER A 321 19.86 14.65 26.64
C SER A 321 20.51 13.40 27.25
N SER A 322 20.21 13.12 28.53
CA SER A 322 20.68 11.94 29.26
C SER A 322 20.09 10.62 28.74
N ASN A 323 18.94 10.66 28.05
CA ASN A 323 18.20 9.48 27.59
C ASN A 323 17.78 9.59 26.11
N LEU A 324 18.67 10.10 25.25
CA LEU A 324 18.45 10.17 23.80
C LEU A 324 18.70 8.81 23.14
N THR A 325 17.77 7.88 23.31
CA THR A 325 17.74 6.60 22.60
C THR A 325 16.39 6.36 21.93
N MET A 326 16.32 5.42 20.99
CA MET A 326 15.06 5.07 20.33
C MET A 326 14.07 4.41 21.29
N GLU A 327 14.56 3.58 22.21
CA GLU A 327 13.73 2.90 23.21
C GLU A 327 13.09 3.92 24.17
N ALA A 328 13.85 4.95 24.55
CA ALA A 328 13.32 6.06 25.35
C ALA A 328 12.26 6.85 24.58
N LEU A 329 12.47 7.12 23.29
CA LEU A 329 11.47 7.77 22.45
C LEU A 329 10.20 6.92 22.32
N GLU A 330 10.33 5.62 22.07
CA GLU A 330 9.20 4.70 21.97
C GLU A 330 8.37 4.67 23.26
N TYR A 331 9.04 4.59 24.43
CA TYR A 331 8.38 4.66 25.72
C TYR A 331 7.60 5.97 25.91
N GLU A 332 8.22 7.12 25.62
CA GLU A 332 7.56 8.42 25.76
C GLU A 332 6.41 8.61 24.76
N VAL A 333 6.53 8.08 23.55
CA VAL A 333 5.44 8.07 22.56
C VAL A 333 4.27 7.21 23.07
N LEU A 334 4.51 5.97 23.50
CA LEU A 334 3.47 5.09 24.02
C LEU A 334 2.75 5.73 25.21
N LYS A 335 3.52 6.19 26.21
CA LYS A 335 2.97 6.86 27.39
C LYS A 335 2.12 8.06 27.03
N LYS A 336 2.63 8.94 26.14
CA LYS A 336 1.89 10.15 25.75
C LYS A 336 0.58 9.83 25.03
N PHE A 337 0.61 8.86 24.13
CA PHE A 337 -0.58 8.48 23.35
C PHE A 337 -1.60 7.73 24.24
N ASP A 338 -1.15 6.94 25.21
CA ASP A 338 -2.00 6.30 26.20
C ASP A 338 -2.67 7.32 27.14
N ASP A 339 -1.91 8.29 27.68
CA ASP A 339 -2.42 9.39 28.50
C ASP A 339 -3.51 10.20 27.76
N MET A 340 -3.38 10.32 26.44
CA MET A 340 -4.34 11.00 25.56
C MET A 340 -5.54 10.12 25.18
N ARG A 341 -5.58 8.86 25.63
CA ARG A 341 -6.56 7.84 25.23
C ARG A 341 -6.67 7.73 23.71
N HIS A 342 -5.51 7.71 23.05
CA HIS A 342 -5.42 7.73 21.60
C HIS A 342 -6.06 6.47 20.99
N VAL A 343 -6.85 6.67 19.93
CA VAL A 343 -7.42 5.59 19.14
C VAL A 343 -6.72 5.55 17.78
N PRO A 344 -6.03 4.45 17.42
CA PRO A 344 -5.36 4.33 16.13
C PRO A 344 -6.31 4.48 14.94
N ILE A 345 -5.82 5.05 13.83
CA ILE A 345 -6.61 5.25 12.61
C ILE A 345 -7.15 3.93 12.04
N TRP A 346 -6.46 2.82 12.27
CA TRP A 346 -6.83 1.51 11.74
C TRP A 346 -7.90 0.80 12.58
N LYS A 347 -8.25 1.30 13.78
CA LYS A 347 -9.13 0.58 14.71
C LYS A 347 -10.53 0.35 14.14
N SER A 348 -11.09 1.31 13.40
CA SER A 348 -12.40 1.16 12.75
C SER A 348 -12.34 0.28 11.50
N GLU A 349 -11.21 0.30 10.79
CA GLU A 349 -11.08 -0.32 9.46
C GLU A 349 -10.67 -1.78 9.53
N ARG A 350 -9.81 -2.16 10.49
CA ARG A 350 -9.37 -3.56 10.62
C ARG A 350 -10.51 -4.49 11.00
N PRO A 351 -10.52 -5.75 10.56
CA PRO A 351 -11.42 -6.78 11.10
C PRO A 351 -11.22 -6.98 12.60
N GLU A 352 -12.31 -7.23 13.34
CA GLU A 352 -12.27 -7.44 14.79
C GLU A 352 -11.32 -8.56 15.23
N SER A 353 -11.19 -9.61 14.42
CA SER A 353 -10.30 -10.75 14.68
C SER A 353 -8.82 -10.39 14.79
N ILE A 354 -8.42 -9.20 14.32
CA ILE A 354 -7.02 -8.71 14.36
C ILE A 354 -6.89 -7.33 15.01
N ARG A 355 -7.96 -6.82 15.65
CA ARG A 355 -7.89 -5.62 16.47
C ARG A 355 -7.24 -6.02 17.80
N GLY A 356 -5.97 -5.65 18.00
CA GLY A 356 -5.35 -5.72 19.32
C GLY A 356 -5.98 -4.69 20.26
N ASP A 357 -5.83 -4.91 21.58
CA ASP A 357 -6.35 -4.01 22.60
C ASP A 357 -5.34 -2.91 22.99
N GLU A 358 -4.04 -3.18 22.83
CA GLU A 358 -2.95 -2.31 23.25
C GLU A 358 -2.31 -1.57 22.07
N LEU A 359 -1.77 -0.37 22.33
CA LEU A 359 -0.96 0.36 21.37
C LEU A 359 0.41 -0.29 21.26
N LYS A 360 0.70 -0.89 20.11
CA LYS A 360 2.04 -1.37 19.78
C LYS A 360 2.67 -0.47 18.73
N ILE A 361 3.88 0.03 18.98
CA ILE A 361 4.66 0.74 17.96
C ILE A 361 5.30 -0.28 17.03
N TYR A 362 5.03 -0.16 15.74
CA TYR A 362 5.77 -0.87 14.71
C TYR A 362 7.03 -0.11 14.30
N LYS A 363 6.90 1.21 14.12
CA LYS A 363 8.01 2.05 13.65
C LYS A 363 7.81 3.51 13.97
N ILE A 364 8.91 4.19 14.31
CA ILE A 364 9.01 5.65 14.37
C ILE A 364 10.05 6.09 13.35
N TYR A 365 9.75 7.10 12.53
CA TYR A 365 10.66 7.61 11.52
C TYR A 365 10.52 9.12 11.31
N PRO A 366 11.57 9.83 10.88
CA PRO A 366 11.50 11.26 10.60
C PRO A 366 10.45 11.59 9.55
N LEU A 367 9.76 12.70 9.73
CA LEU A 367 8.81 13.22 8.75
C LEU A 367 9.51 13.51 7.41
N GLY A 368 8.84 13.22 6.30
CA GLY A 368 9.32 13.52 4.94
C GLY A 368 9.88 12.32 4.17
N LEU A 369 10.01 11.16 4.82
CA LEU A 369 10.35 9.92 4.12
C LEU A 369 9.17 9.39 3.29
N THR A 370 9.49 8.73 2.17
CA THR A 370 8.48 7.98 1.40
C THR A 370 8.02 6.76 2.19
N GLN A 371 6.88 6.17 1.82
CA GLN A 371 6.38 4.97 2.51
C GLN A 371 7.30 3.76 2.31
N ARG A 372 7.95 3.66 1.14
CA ARG A 372 9.01 2.68 0.90
C ARG A 372 10.13 2.84 1.91
N GLN A 373 10.62 4.06 2.09
CA GLN A 373 11.71 4.34 3.03
C GLN A 373 11.29 4.04 4.45
N ALA A 374 10.15 4.61 4.86
CA ALA A 374 9.60 4.45 6.19
C ALA A 374 9.41 2.98 6.56
N LEU A 375 8.82 2.15 5.71
CA LEU A 375 8.54 0.75 6.03
C LEU A 375 9.78 -0.15 5.89
N TYR A 376 10.55 -0.02 4.81
CA TYR A 376 11.48 -1.09 4.39
C TYR A 376 12.97 -0.73 4.42
N THR A 377 13.36 0.55 4.38
CA THR A 377 14.79 0.90 4.26
C THR A 377 15.33 1.74 5.41
N PHE A 378 14.50 2.59 6.01
CA PHE A 378 14.93 3.48 7.08
C PHE A 378 15.11 2.72 8.40
N THR A 379 16.24 2.96 9.05
CA THR A 379 16.50 2.61 10.44
C THR A 379 17.61 3.52 10.97
N PHE A 380 17.54 3.92 12.24
CA PHE A 380 18.68 4.52 12.91
C PHE A 380 19.67 3.41 13.29
N ARG A 381 20.91 3.49 12.80
CA ARG A 381 21.99 2.53 13.07
C ARG A 381 22.61 2.84 14.43
N GLY A 382 21.83 2.57 15.48
CA GLY A 382 22.23 2.68 16.88
C GLY A 382 22.01 4.06 17.51
N PRO A 383 22.28 4.18 18.83
CA PRO A 383 21.91 5.36 19.62
C PRO A 383 22.61 6.66 19.18
N SER A 384 23.82 6.56 18.61
CA SER A 384 24.62 7.72 18.16
C SER A 384 23.98 8.44 16.97
N GLU A 385 23.39 7.72 16.02
CA GLU A 385 22.74 8.31 14.86
C GLU A 385 21.46 9.03 15.25
N PHE A 386 20.64 8.43 16.13
CA PHE A 386 19.44 9.08 16.65
C PHE A 386 19.78 10.36 17.42
N ARG A 387 20.76 10.30 18.32
CA ARG A 387 21.26 11.48 19.05
C ARG A 387 21.72 12.57 18.09
N SER A 388 22.55 12.22 17.11
CA SER A 388 23.05 13.16 16.11
C SER A 388 21.91 13.79 15.31
N HIS A 389 20.87 13.02 14.98
CA HIS A 389 19.68 13.54 14.29
C HIS A 389 18.95 14.58 15.15
N ILE A 390 18.66 14.29 16.41
CA ILE A 390 17.97 15.21 17.33
C ILE A 390 18.78 16.50 17.55
N GLU A 391 20.10 16.37 17.69
CA GLU A 391 20.99 17.52 17.90
C GLU A 391 21.11 18.40 16.65
N ALA A 392 21.13 17.79 15.46
CA ALA A 392 21.24 18.51 14.18
C ALA A 392 19.91 19.12 13.69
N ASN A 393 18.76 18.60 14.15
CA ASN A 393 17.43 19.00 13.69
C ASN A 393 16.57 19.55 14.84
N PRO A 394 16.62 20.87 15.11
CA PRO A 394 15.76 21.50 16.11
C PRO A 394 14.29 21.25 15.81
N CYS A 395 13.49 20.93 16.85
CA CYS A 395 12.08 20.61 16.70
C CYS A 395 11.83 19.44 15.74
N SER A 396 12.66 18.39 15.83
CA SER A 396 12.51 17.18 15.01
C SER A 396 11.07 16.68 14.99
N LYS A 397 10.59 16.33 13.79
CA LYS A 397 9.22 15.84 13.56
C LYS A 397 9.29 14.38 13.14
N PHE A 398 8.48 13.54 13.77
CA PHE A 398 8.40 12.11 13.49
C PHE A 398 6.97 11.68 13.19
N GLU A 399 6.85 10.63 12.39
CA GLU A 399 5.63 9.85 12.28
C GLU A 399 5.83 8.51 13.00
N VAL A 400 4.77 8.05 13.66
CA VAL A 400 4.69 6.73 14.28
C VAL A 400 3.65 5.87 13.58
N ILE A 401 3.98 4.60 13.36
CA ILE A 401 3.05 3.58 12.90
C ILE A 401 2.71 2.70 14.09
N PHE A 402 1.44 2.72 14.51
CA PHE A 402 0.90 1.76 15.46
C PHE A 402 0.38 0.53 14.71
N VAL A 403 0.50 -0.66 15.31
CA VAL A 403 -0.02 -1.92 14.76
C VAL A 403 -0.77 -2.76 15.75
#